data_AF-A0A7C7UZQ0-F1
#
_entry.id   AF-A0A7C7UZQ0-F1
#
_cell.length_a   1.000
_cell.length_b   1.000
_cell.length_c   1.000
_cell.angle_alpha   90.00
_cell.angle_beta   90.00
_cell.angle_gamma   90.00
#
_symmetry.space_group_name_H-M   'P 1'
#
loop_
_entity.id
_entity.type
_entity.pdbx_description
1 polymer ?
#
loop_
_entity_poly.entity_id
_entity_poly.type
_entity_poly.pdbx_seq_one_letter_code
_entity_poly.pdbx_strand_id
1 'polypeptide(L)'
;MTHRERILAILDGEPPDQIPWIPRLAIWYEAHKRRGTLPEPYCGMSLRQVERAVFGGTAARDAIIYRTRLHGVEVRRHRPTPLETIEEYVTPVGTVWRKLQSTPQLRRDGIQVPVTWEVTGTLFLHHVAHYKARLAGGERGMR
;
A
#
# COMPACT_ATOMS: atom_id res chain seq x y z
N MET A 1 20.94 9.79 17.95
CA MET A 1 19.98 10.68 17.26
C MET A 1 18.54 10.22 17.53
N THR A 2 17.57 11.12 17.52
CA THR A 2 16.13 10.79 17.44
C THR A 2 15.74 10.33 16.03
N HIS A 3 14.56 9.71 15.85
CA HIS A 3 14.06 9.37 14.50
C HIS A 3 13.99 10.60 13.59
N ARG A 4 13.53 11.73 14.14
CA ARG A 4 13.46 13.00 13.43
C ARG A 4 14.85 13.47 12.99
N GLU A 5 15.82 13.47 13.91
CA GLU A 5 17.22 13.84 13.60
C GLU A 5 17.82 12.96 12.51
N ARG A 6 17.58 11.64 12.54
CA ARG A 6 18.06 10.73 11.48
C ARG A 6 17.47 11.05 10.12
N ILE A 7 16.16 11.33 10.06
CA ILE A 7 15.50 11.69 8.81
C ILE A 7 16.08 13.00 8.27
N LEU A 8 16.29 14.00 9.12
CA LEU A 8 16.87 15.27 8.73
C LEU A 8 18.32 15.13 8.26
N ALA A 9 19.16 14.38 8.98
CA ALA A 9 20.54 14.12 8.58
C ALA A 9 20.62 13.55 7.16
N ILE A 10 19.77 12.56 6.82
CA ILE A 10 19.72 12.00 5.46
C ILE A 10 19.30 13.04 4.43
N LEU A 11 18.31 13.88 4.74
CA LEU A 11 17.86 14.95 3.83
C LEU A 11 18.96 15.99 3.60
N ASP A 12 19.83 16.20 4.60
CA ASP A 12 20.98 17.10 4.53
C ASP A 12 22.24 16.43 3.92
N GLY A 13 22.18 15.16 3.54
CA GLY A 13 23.30 14.40 2.97
C GLY A 13 24.30 13.87 4.01
N GLU A 14 23.96 13.97 5.30
CA GLU A 14 24.78 13.49 6.42
C GLU A 14 24.45 12.04 6.77
N PRO A 15 25.46 11.23 7.18
CA PRO A 15 25.23 9.86 7.59
C PRO A 15 24.49 9.80 8.95
N PRO A 16 23.37 9.05 9.07
CA PRO A 16 22.72 8.84 10.36
C PRO A 16 23.52 7.84 11.22
N ASP A 17 23.30 7.86 12.53
CA ASP A 17 23.86 6.89 13.49
C ASP A 17 23.36 5.44 13.27
N GLN A 18 22.23 5.26 12.57
CA GLN A 18 21.68 3.97 12.15
C GLN A 18 20.63 4.17 11.05
N ILE A 19 20.22 3.08 10.39
CA ILE A 19 19.11 3.09 9.42
C ILE A 19 17.85 3.61 10.13
N PRO A 20 17.19 4.69 9.61
CA PRO A 20 15.96 5.18 10.19
C PRO A 20 14.84 4.14 10.04
N TRP A 21 14.10 3.93 11.12
CA TRP A 21 12.90 3.10 11.11
C TRP A 21 11.68 3.95 10.74
N ILE A 22 11.10 3.69 9.57
CA ILE A 22 9.93 4.41 9.03
C ILE A 22 8.80 3.40 8.73
N PRO A 23 8.14 2.85 9.76
CA PRO A 23 7.08 1.87 9.58
C PRO A 23 5.83 2.52 8.98
N ARG A 24 4.91 1.69 8.50
CA ARG A 24 3.57 2.14 8.12
C ARG A 24 2.70 2.29 9.37
N LEU A 25 2.95 3.33 10.17
CA LEU A 25 2.29 3.57 11.47
C LEU A 25 0.75 3.59 11.36
N ALA A 26 0.21 4.05 10.23
CA ALA A 26 -1.22 4.02 9.96
C ALA A 26 -1.87 2.64 10.17
N ILE A 27 -1.20 1.55 9.78
CA ILE A 27 -1.74 0.19 9.95
C ILE A 27 -1.82 -0.16 11.44
N TRP A 28 -0.74 0.10 12.18
CA TRP A 28 -0.69 -0.13 13.62
C TRP A 28 -1.75 0.72 14.35
N TYR A 29 -1.81 2.02 14.06
CA TYR A 29 -2.75 2.95 14.68
C TYR A 29 -4.21 2.53 14.43
N GLU A 30 -4.58 2.21 13.19
CA GLU A 30 -5.95 1.82 12.85
C GLU A 30 -6.36 0.53 13.55
N ALA A 31 -5.48 -0.47 13.58
CA ALA A 31 -5.75 -1.74 14.25
C ALA A 31 -5.94 -1.54 15.77
N HIS A 32 -5.04 -0.81 16.43
CA HIS A 32 -5.13 -0.55 17.88
C HIS A 32 -6.31 0.36 18.23
N LYS A 33 -6.59 1.37 17.42
CA LYS A 33 -7.73 2.27 17.64
C LYS A 33 -9.06 1.52 17.57
N ARG A 34 -9.25 0.65 16.58
CA ARG A 34 -10.47 -0.15 16.41
C ARG A 34 -10.65 -1.19 17.52
N ARG A 35 -9.55 -1.69 18.06
CA ARG A 35 -9.54 -2.62 19.18
C ARG A 35 -9.65 -1.95 20.56
N GLY A 36 -9.54 -0.62 20.62
CA GLY A 36 -9.47 0.11 21.89
C GLY A 36 -8.19 -0.18 22.68
N THR A 37 -7.11 -0.57 22.01
CA THR A 37 -5.82 -0.97 22.63
C THR A 37 -4.68 -0.02 22.29
N LEU A 38 -4.99 1.24 21.97
CA LEU A 38 -3.96 2.27 21.86
C LEU A 38 -3.27 2.46 23.22
N PRO A 39 -1.93 2.63 23.25
CA PRO A 39 -1.24 3.00 24.47
C PRO A 39 -1.79 4.30 25.05
N GLU A 40 -1.85 4.40 26.38
CA GLU A 40 -2.39 5.54 27.12
C GLU A 40 -1.93 6.91 26.58
N PRO A 41 -0.62 7.14 26.28
CA PRO A 41 -0.18 8.45 25.79
C PRO A 41 -0.78 8.87 24.44
N TYR A 42 -1.31 7.91 23.67
CA TYR A 42 -1.87 8.12 22.34
C TYR A 42 -3.40 8.03 22.31
N CYS A 43 -4.04 7.74 23.44
CA CYS A 43 -5.49 7.72 23.55
C CYS A 43 -6.07 9.09 23.21
N GLY A 44 -7.10 9.12 22.35
CA GLY A 44 -7.70 10.36 21.86
C GLY A 44 -6.89 11.11 20.81
N MET A 45 -5.64 10.72 20.53
CA MET A 45 -4.84 11.32 19.46
C MET A 45 -5.32 10.85 18.08
N SER A 46 -5.31 11.77 17.12
CA SER A 46 -5.37 11.46 15.69
C SER A 46 -4.06 10.79 15.23
N LEU A 47 -4.11 10.05 14.11
CA LEU A 47 -2.91 9.46 13.50
C LEU A 47 -1.80 10.52 13.30
N ARG A 48 -2.16 11.73 12.88
CA ARG A 48 -1.22 12.82 12.63
C ARG A 48 -0.51 13.29 13.90
N GLN A 49 -1.23 13.32 15.02
CA GLN A 49 -0.62 13.64 16.31
C GLN A 49 0.36 12.55 16.76
N VAL A 50 0.00 11.27 16.58
CA VAL A 50 0.89 10.15 16.92
C VAL A 50 2.14 10.16 16.04
N GLU A 51 2.00 10.35 14.72
CA GLU A 51 3.15 10.44 13.79
C GLU A 51 4.07 11.60 14.16
N ARG A 52 3.51 12.75 14.54
CA ARG A 52 4.31 13.89 14.98
C ARG A 52 5.04 13.61 16.28
N ALA A 53 4.41 12.93 17.22
CA ALA A 53 5.02 12.55 18.50
C ALA A 53 6.17 11.52 18.32
N VAL A 54 6.00 10.54 17.42
CA VAL A 54 6.97 9.44 17.24
C VAL A 54 8.08 9.80 16.25
N PHE A 55 7.75 10.44 15.12
CA PHE A 55 8.67 10.67 14.00
C PHE A 55 8.94 12.14 13.71
N GLY A 56 8.23 13.07 14.36
CA GLY A 56 8.36 14.49 14.08
C GLY A 56 7.66 14.95 12.79
N GLY A 57 6.94 14.06 12.10
CA GLY A 57 6.25 14.37 10.85
C GLY A 57 5.54 13.15 10.27
N THR A 58 4.70 13.39 9.26
CA THR A 58 3.99 12.33 8.54
C THR A 58 4.67 12.00 7.22
N ALA A 59 4.78 10.70 6.91
CA ALA A 59 5.06 10.27 5.55
C ALA A 59 3.91 10.70 4.61
N ALA A 60 4.20 11.49 3.57
CA ALA A 60 3.24 11.98 2.58
C ALA A 60 2.69 10.89 1.64
N ARG A 61 2.54 9.65 2.13
CA ARG A 61 2.14 8.47 1.36
C ARG A 61 0.75 8.58 0.75
N ASP A 62 -0.16 9.26 1.44
CA ASP A 62 -1.53 9.48 0.97
C ASP A 62 -1.70 10.85 0.29
N ALA A 63 -0.60 11.57 0.02
CA ALA A 63 -0.67 12.84 -0.69
C ALA A 63 -1.11 12.62 -2.14
N ILE A 64 -2.20 13.28 -2.52
CA ILE A 64 -2.73 13.22 -3.88
C ILE A 64 -2.04 14.32 -4.69
N ILE A 65 -0.91 13.99 -5.32
CA ILE A 65 -0.18 14.92 -6.20
C ILE A 65 -0.63 14.83 -7.67
N TYR A 66 -1.54 13.90 -7.97
CA TYR A 66 -2.05 13.66 -9.31
C TYR A 66 -3.51 13.24 -9.26
N ARG A 67 -4.20 13.35 -10.40
CA ARG A 67 -5.55 12.80 -10.58
C ARG A 67 -5.53 11.81 -11.73
N THR A 68 -5.99 10.59 -11.47
CA THR A 68 -6.21 9.60 -12.54
C THR A 68 -7.53 9.91 -13.26
N ARG A 69 -7.49 9.90 -14.60
CA ARG A 69 -8.66 9.87 -15.47
C ARG A 69 -8.51 8.69 -16.43
N LEU A 70 -9.56 7.90 -16.58
CA LEU A 70 -9.58 6.77 -17.50
C LEU A 70 -10.49 7.13 -18.67
N HIS A 71 -10.02 6.87 -19.89
CA HIS A 71 -10.74 7.16 -21.13
C HIS A 71 -10.94 5.86 -21.91
N GLY A 72 -12.14 5.63 -22.42
CA GLY A 72 -12.46 4.38 -23.11
C GLY A 72 -12.38 3.14 -22.22
N VAL A 73 -12.45 3.32 -20.90
CA VAL A 73 -12.47 2.23 -19.92
C VAL A 73 -13.75 2.34 -19.11
N GLU A 74 -14.55 1.28 -19.12
CA GLU A 74 -15.67 1.12 -18.19
C GLU A 74 -15.15 0.43 -16.93
N VAL A 75 -15.33 1.06 -15.77
CA VAL A 75 -14.96 0.48 -14.48
C VAL A 75 -16.19 -0.11 -13.81
N ARG A 76 -16.19 -1.43 -13.63
CA ARG A 76 -17.26 -2.15 -12.92
C ARG A 76 -16.74 -2.58 -11.56
N ARG A 77 -17.49 -2.31 -10.50
CA ARG A 77 -17.15 -2.76 -9.15
C ARG A 77 -18.29 -3.55 -8.57
N HIS A 78 -18.01 -4.75 -8.09
CA HIS A 78 -18.99 -5.56 -7.39
C HIS A 78 -18.36 -6.28 -6.20
N ARG A 79 -19.21 -6.69 -5.25
CA ARG A 79 -18.81 -7.34 -4.01
C ARG A 79 -19.46 -8.73 -3.97
N PRO A 80 -18.78 -9.78 -4.45
CA PRO A 80 -19.37 -11.11 -4.46
C PRO A 80 -19.59 -11.64 -3.05
N THR A 81 -18.75 -11.23 -2.09
CA THR A 81 -18.91 -11.56 -0.68
C THR A 81 -18.65 -10.35 0.21
N PRO A 82 -19.07 -10.40 1.48
CA PRO A 82 -18.60 -9.47 2.51
C PRO A 82 -17.14 -9.67 2.87
N LEU A 83 -16.26 -10.25 2.05
CA LEU A 83 -14.82 -10.22 2.28
C LEU A 83 -14.05 -9.88 1.00
N GLU A 84 -14.75 -9.71 -0.11
CA GLU A 84 -14.15 -9.57 -1.42
C GLU A 84 -14.72 -8.35 -2.14
N THR A 85 -13.88 -7.73 -2.95
CA THR A 85 -14.29 -6.69 -3.89
C THR A 85 -13.57 -6.95 -5.19
N ILE A 86 -14.33 -7.11 -6.25
CA ILE A 86 -13.81 -7.26 -7.60
C ILE A 86 -14.03 -5.92 -8.31
N GLU A 87 -12.99 -5.46 -8.98
CA GLU A 87 -13.00 -4.27 -9.80
C GLU A 87 -12.47 -4.64 -11.18
N GLU A 88 -13.32 -4.51 -12.18
CA GLU A 88 -13.06 -4.83 -13.57
C GLU A 88 -12.88 -3.53 -14.35
N TYR A 89 -11.90 -3.54 -15.23
CA TYR A 89 -11.56 -2.46 -16.14
C TYR A 89 -11.77 -3.02 -17.54
N VAL A 90 -12.94 -2.72 -18.11
CA VAL A 90 -13.34 -3.17 -19.44
C VAL A 90 -12.79 -2.18 -20.46
N THR A 91 -11.94 -2.67 -21.35
CA THR A 91 -11.28 -1.88 -22.41
C THR A 91 -11.65 -2.45 -23.78
N PRO A 92 -11.41 -1.72 -24.90
CA PRO A 92 -11.70 -2.22 -26.24
C PRO A 92 -10.98 -3.51 -26.62
N VAL A 93 -9.84 -3.83 -25.98
CA VAL A 93 -9.00 -4.99 -26.31
C VAL A 93 -9.14 -6.14 -25.30
N GLY A 94 -9.98 -5.98 -24.28
CA GLY A 94 -10.21 -7.00 -23.25
C GLY A 94 -10.46 -6.41 -21.87
N THR A 95 -10.65 -7.31 -20.90
CA THR A 95 -10.96 -6.93 -19.51
C THR A 95 -9.81 -7.33 -18.59
N VAL A 96 -9.39 -6.40 -17.76
CA VAL A 96 -8.51 -6.72 -16.62
C VAL A 96 -9.30 -6.54 -15.35
N TRP A 97 -9.05 -7.39 -14.35
CA TRP A 97 -9.72 -7.25 -13.07
C TRP A 97 -8.75 -7.41 -11.92
N ARG A 98 -9.12 -6.76 -10.81
CA ARG A 98 -8.47 -6.90 -9.52
C ARG A 98 -9.46 -7.40 -8.51
N LYS A 99 -9.04 -8.38 -7.70
CA LYS A 99 -9.75 -8.77 -6.48
C LYS A 99 -8.99 -8.31 -5.26
N LEU A 100 -9.69 -7.51 -4.44
CA LEU A 100 -9.32 -7.24 -3.07
C LEU A 100 -9.99 -8.31 -2.22
N GLN A 101 -9.20 -9.02 -1.42
CA GLN A 101 -9.69 -10.05 -0.53
C GLN A 101 -9.23 -9.73 0.89
N SER A 102 -10.14 -9.89 1.84
CA SER A 102 -9.91 -9.62 3.24
C SER A 102 -10.23 -10.85 4.06
N THR A 103 -9.73 -10.90 5.29
CA THR A 103 -10.22 -11.81 6.32
C THR A 103 -11.08 -11.05 7.32
N PRO A 104 -11.87 -11.73 8.16
CA PRO A 104 -12.58 -11.08 9.27
C PRO A 104 -11.64 -10.29 10.19
N GLN A 105 -10.44 -10.84 10.46
CA GLN A 105 -9.40 -10.19 11.24
C GLN A 105 -8.94 -8.88 10.59
N LEU A 106 -8.55 -8.94 9.30
CA LEU A 106 -8.11 -7.76 8.56
C LEU A 106 -9.21 -6.69 8.49
N ARG A 107 -10.48 -7.07 8.34
CA ARG A 107 -11.60 -6.12 8.38
C ARG A 107 -11.76 -5.44 9.73
N ARG A 108 -11.73 -6.21 10.82
CA ARG A 108 -11.76 -5.67 12.18
C ARG A 108 -10.63 -4.67 12.41
N ASP A 109 -9.46 -4.95 11.84
CA ASP A 109 -8.27 -4.11 11.98
C ASP A 109 -8.19 -2.96 10.98
N GLY A 110 -9.11 -2.90 10.01
CA GLY A 110 -9.11 -1.86 8.97
C GLY A 110 -8.09 -2.01 7.87
N ILE A 111 -7.54 -3.20 7.72
CA ILE A 111 -6.51 -3.51 6.75
C ILE A 111 -7.19 -4.05 5.48
N GLN A 112 -6.87 -3.47 4.33
CA GLN A 112 -7.29 -3.98 3.02
C GLN A 112 -6.05 -4.37 2.21
N VAL A 113 -6.03 -5.61 1.71
CA VAL A 113 -4.93 -6.15 0.92
C VAL A 113 -5.46 -6.52 -0.48
N PRO A 114 -4.89 -5.98 -1.57
CA PRO A 114 -5.17 -6.50 -2.91
C PRO A 114 -4.45 -7.85 -3.07
N VAL A 115 -5.15 -8.89 -3.52
CA VAL A 115 -4.60 -10.25 -3.54
C VAL A 115 -4.28 -10.72 -4.95
N THR A 116 -5.00 -10.25 -5.98
CA THR A 116 -4.80 -10.76 -7.35
C THR A 116 -5.05 -9.70 -8.43
N TRP A 117 -4.24 -9.76 -9.47
CA TRP A 117 -4.45 -9.10 -10.76
C TRP A 117 -4.44 -10.17 -11.84
N GLU A 118 -5.53 -10.28 -12.59
CA GLU A 118 -5.60 -11.20 -13.73
C GLU A 118 -6.16 -10.45 -14.94
N VAL A 119 -5.54 -10.69 -16.09
CA VAL A 119 -5.91 -10.12 -17.38
C VAL A 119 -6.63 -11.21 -18.15
N THR A 120 -7.92 -11.05 -18.38
CA THR A 120 -8.72 -12.00 -19.15
C THR A 120 -9.11 -11.31 -20.46
N GLY A 121 -8.28 -11.49 -21.49
CA GLY A 121 -8.48 -10.87 -22.81
C GLY A 121 -7.80 -11.65 -23.93
N THR A 122 -8.53 -11.85 -25.03
CA THR A 122 -8.23 -12.75 -26.17
C THR A 122 -7.08 -12.31 -27.09
N LEU A 123 -6.32 -11.26 -26.76
CA LEU A 123 -5.07 -10.96 -27.47
C LEU A 123 -4.10 -10.27 -26.50
N PHE A 124 -3.33 -11.03 -25.71
CA PHE A 124 -1.98 -10.64 -25.26
C PHE A 124 -1.31 -11.78 -24.46
N LEU A 125 -1.17 -12.96 -25.08
CA LEU A 125 -0.32 -14.03 -24.51
C LEU A 125 1.19 -13.69 -24.56
N HIS A 126 1.61 -12.59 -25.16
CA HIS A 126 3.03 -12.35 -25.44
C HIS A 126 3.76 -11.34 -24.53
N HIS A 127 3.07 -10.53 -23.72
CA HIS A 127 3.74 -9.41 -23.02
C HIS A 127 3.66 -9.44 -21.48
N VAL A 128 2.66 -10.12 -20.91
CA VAL A 128 2.56 -10.28 -19.44
C VAL A 128 3.50 -11.38 -18.93
N ALA A 129 3.80 -12.39 -19.75
CA ALA A 129 4.76 -13.44 -19.40
C ALA A 129 6.19 -12.88 -19.20
N HIS A 130 6.57 -11.85 -19.97
CA HIS A 130 7.88 -11.21 -19.87
C HIS A 130 8.10 -10.46 -18.54
N TYR A 131 7.05 -9.90 -17.94
CA TYR A 131 7.19 -9.17 -16.67
C TYR A 131 7.32 -10.11 -15.45
N LYS A 132 6.61 -11.26 -15.47
CA LYS A 132 6.75 -12.27 -14.41
C LYS A 132 8.09 -13.01 -14.47
N ALA A 133 8.64 -13.29 -15.66
CA ALA A 133 9.94 -13.94 -15.79
C ALA A 133 11.10 -13.07 -15.31
N ARG A 134 11.03 -11.74 -15.52
CA ARG A 134 12.09 -10.81 -15.10
C ARG A 134 12.16 -10.60 -13.58
N LEU A 135 11.02 -10.71 -12.88
CA LEU A 135 10.96 -10.63 -11.42
C LEU A 135 11.32 -11.95 -10.71
N ALA A 136 11.24 -13.09 -11.41
CA ALA A 136 11.62 -14.40 -10.89
C ALA A 136 13.08 -14.80 -11.20
N GLY A 137 13.79 -14.03 -12.03
CA GLY A 137 15.11 -14.39 -12.59
C GLY A 137 16.21 -13.34 -12.42
N GLY A 138 16.18 -12.54 -11.35
CA GLY A 138 17.25 -11.57 -11.04
C GLY A 138 18.46 -12.21 -10.34
N GLU A 139 19.40 -12.71 -11.16
CA GLU A 139 20.85 -12.72 -10.96
C GLU A 139 21.46 -13.30 -9.65
N ARG A 140 21.96 -14.53 -9.76
CA ARG A 140 23.14 -15.01 -9.02
C ARG A 140 24.28 -15.22 -10.02
N GLY A 141 25.42 -14.58 -9.80
CA GLY A 141 26.69 -15.04 -10.37
C GLY A 141 27.50 -13.97 -11.09
N MET A 142 28.11 -13.11 -10.28
CA MET A 142 29.29 -12.29 -10.57
C MET A 142 30.47 -13.16 -11.05
N ARG A 143 31.26 -12.60 -11.99
CA ARG A 143 32.60 -13.00 -12.50
C ARG A 143 32.65 -13.92 -13.71
#